data_AF-A0AAW2U733-F1
#
_entry.id   AF-A0AAW2U733-F1
#
_cell.length_a   1.000
_cell.length_b   1.000
_cell.length_c   1.000
_cell.angle_alpha   90.00
_cell.angle_beta   90.00
_cell.angle_gamma   90.00
#
_symmetry.space_group_name_H-M   'P 1'
#
loop_
_entity.id
_entity.type
_entity.pdbx_description
1 polymer ?
#
loop_
_entity_poly.entity_id
_entity_poly.type
_entity_poly.pdbx_seq_one_letter_code
_entity_poly.pdbx_strand_id
1 'polypeptide(L)'
;MYKTIKLLPTVGCEADAATRYSIQERNITAQHKSAFAYQSTGCYVALWPVANPIDSPNKSMQLEHCLIDPTDKESRVRIIQVLELQESELKLKSITVFVEQWYGPFRNGDQLGGCAIRDSAFAATQPLRASQVSGVWQGLAAVAGFNTCQTMIQQLGDERVRKSIRDEADLILLPMQLWCSLKRVEDKETCCEVGWLLGKGRAITSKCTFSSTAELKEIAIASETATPV
;
A
#
# COMPACT_ATOMS: atom_id res chain seq x y z
N MET A 1 3.34 11.36 -15.33
CA MET A 1 3.43 9.98 -15.84
C MET A 1 3.97 9.11 -14.73
N TYR A 2 3.25 8.04 -14.35
CA TYR A 2 3.68 7.04 -13.39
C TYR A 2 4.18 5.80 -14.14
N LYS A 3 5.28 5.21 -13.69
CA LYS A 3 5.92 4.07 -14.35
C LYS A 3 6.23 2.99 -13.34
N THR A 4 5.62 1.83 -13.50
CA THR A 4 5.97 0.61 -12.75
C THR A 4 6.84 -0.26 -13.63
N ILE A 5 8.02 -0.63 -13.14
CA ILE A 5 8.90 -1.59 -13.78
C ILE A 5 8.94 -2.82 -12.87
N LYS A 6 8.49 -3.96 -13.40
CA LYS A 6 8.70 -5.27 -12.77
C LYS A 6 9.92 -5.89 -13.41
N LEU A 7 10.78 -6.45 -12.58
CA LEU A 7 12.02 -7.08 -12.99
C LEU A 7 11.83 -8.59 -12.81
N LEU A 8 12.47 -9.38 -13.67
CA LEU A 8 12.50 -10.83 -13.49
C LEU A 8 13.26 -11.15 -12.19
N PRO A 9 12.87 -12.19 -11.44
CA PRO A 9 13.70 -12.70 -10.36
C PRO A 9 15.08 -13.03 -10.94
N THR A 10 16.11 -12.37 -10.42
CA THR A 10 17.50 -12.74 -10.74
C THR A 10 17.79 -14.04 -10.01
N VAL A 11 17.96 -15.14 -10.75
CA VAL A 11 18.40 -16.43 -10.19
C VAL A 11 19.89 -16.58 -10.44
N GLY A 12 20.68 -16.74 -9.36
CA GLY A 12 22.12 -16.99 -9.43
C GLY A 12 23.00 -15.86 -8.88
N CYS A 13 24.11 -16.23 -8.22
CA CYS A 13 25.08 -15.32 -7.59
C CYS A 13 25.84 -14.42 -8.56
N GLU A 14 25.67 -14.65 -9.87
CA GLU A 14 26.41 -14.00 -10.97
C GLU A 14 25.46 -13.20 -11.89
N ALA A 15 24.19 -13.04 -11.48
CA ALA A 15 23.20 -12.30 -12.26
C ALA A 15 23.36 -10.79 -12.02
N ASP A 16 24.36 -10.19 -12.68
CA ASP A 16 24.70 -8.76 -12.56
C ASP A 16 23.71 -7.84 -13.32
N ALA A 17 22.74 -8.42 -14.03
CA ALA A 17 21.80 -7.72 -14.89
C ALA A 17 20.34 -7.97 -14.50
N ALA A 18 19.64 -6.91 -14.12
CA ALA A 18 18.22 -6.91 -13.89
C ALA A 18 17.45 -6.91 -15.23
N THR A 19 16.95 -8.07 -15.66
CA THR A 19 16.08 -8.14 -16.84
C THR A 19 14.68 -7.60 -16.52
N ARG A 20 14.17 -6.69 -17.35
CA ARG A 20 12.80 -6.16 -17.19
C ARG A 20 11.77 -7.23 -17.57
N TYR A 21 10.94 -7.62 -16.62
CA TYR A 21 9.81 -8.52 -16.85
C TYR A 21 8.65 -7.79 -17.53
N SER A 22 8.28 -6.61 -17.01
CA SER A 22 7.20 -5.81 -17.57
C SER A 22 7.38 -4.33 -17.24
N ILE A 23 6.98 -3.45 -18.15
CA ILE A 23 6.88 -2.02 -17.90
C ILE A 23 5.41 -1.63 -18.07
N GLN A 24 4.85 -0.96 -17.06
CA GLN A 24 3.54 -0.34 -17.15
C GLN A 24 3.69 1.16 -16.94
N GLU A 25 3.23 1.93 -17.92
CA GLU A 25 3.17 3.39 -17.84
C GLU A 25 1.70 3.80 -17.74
N ARG A 26 1.39 4.65 -16.76
CA ARG A 26 0.04 5.15 -16.50
C ARG A 26 0.06 6.67 -16.40
N ASN A 27 -0.91 7.31 -17.04
CA ASN A 27 -1.12 8.74 -16.89
C ASN A 27 -2.12 8.98 -15.77
N ILE A 28 -1.69 9.75 -14.76
CA ILE A 28 -2.57 10.15 -13.66
C ILE A 28 -3.28 11.41 -14.11
N THR A 29 -4.59 11.31 -14.32
CA THR A 29 -5.42 12.45 -14.74
C THR A 29 -6.74 12.45 -13.98
N ALA A 30 -7.31 13.64 -13.77
CA ALA A 30 -8.63 13.80 -13.15
C ALA A 30 -9.75 13.11 -13.94
N GLN A 31 -9.64 13.13 -15.26
CA GLN A 31 -10.61 12.52 -16.18
C GLN A 31 -10.76 11.02 -15.98
N HIS A 32 -9.70 10.33 -15.52
CA HIS A 32 -9.72 8.89 -15.31
C HIS A 32 -9.97 8.48 -13.85
N LYS A 33 -10.40 9.38 -12.96
CA LYS A 33 -10.61 9.09 -11.52
C LYS A 33 -9.41 8.36 -10.86
N SER A 34 -8.20 8.58 -11.38
CA SER A 34 -6.95 8.04 -10.83
C SER A 34 -6.36 9.04 -9.86
N ALA A 35 -5.75 8.59 -8.76
CA ALA A 35 -5.12 9.46 -7.78
C ALA A 35 -3.72 8.95 -7.41
N PHE A 36 -2.85 9.85 -6.98
CA PHE A 36 -1.49 9.55 -6.56
C PHE A 36 -1.08 10.47 -5.42
N ALA A 37 -0.68 9.90 -4.30
CA ALA A 37 -0.13 10.62 -3.16
C ALA A 37 1.25 10.08 -2.82
N TYR A 38 2.21 10.95 -2.48
CA TYR A 38 3.58 10.53 -2.16
C TYR A 38 4.19 11.32 -1.01
N GLN A 39 5.17 10.71 -0.34
CA GLN A 39 6.01 11.32 0.68
C GLN A 39 7.46 11.39 0.18
N SER A 40 8.26 12.32 0.73
CA SER A 40 9.70 12.43 0.45
C SER A 40 10.51 11.18 0.84
N THR A 41 9.97 10.33 1.72
CA THR A 41 10.54 9.02 2.08
C THR A 41 10.53 8.02 0.93
N GLY A 42 9.76 8.29 -0.14
CA GLY A 42 9.53 7.38 -1.25
C GLY A 42 8.29 6.49 -1.05
N CYS A 43 7.62 6.57 0.10
CA CYS A 43 6.31 5.97 0.29
C CYS A 43 5.29 6.66 -0.62
N TYR A 44 4.37 5.88 -1.19
CA TYR A 44 3.31 6.42 -2.03
C TYR A 44 2.07 5.55 -1.98
N VAL A 45 0.97 6.13 -2.45
CA VAL A 45 -0.28 5.43 -2.72
C VAL A 45 -0.77 5.85 -4.07
N ALA A 46 -1.27 4.88 -4.83
CA ALA A 46 -1.78 5.12 -6.15
C ALA A 46 -3.08 4.35 -6.39
N LEU A 47 -4.08 5.07 -6.90
CA LEU A 47 -5.41 4.58 -7.18
C LEU A 47 -5.67 4.68 -8.67
N TRP A 48 -6.26 3.63 -9.24
CA TRP A 48 -6.68 3.60 -10.64
C TRP A 48 -7.96 2.79 -10.78
N PRO A 49 -8.90 3.24 -11.64
CA PRO A 49 -9.99 2.38 -12.06
C PRO A 49 -9.42 1.20 -12.85
N VAL A 50 -10.01 0.03 -12.67
CA VAL A 50 -9.74 -1.12 -13.52
C VAL A 50 -10.75 -1.06 -14.66
N ALA A 51 -10.28 -1.23 -15.90
CA ALA A 51 -11.18 -1.38 -17.03
C ALA A 51 -12.04 -2.63 -16.78
N ASN A 52 -13.34 -2.42 -16.65
CA ASN A 52 -14.26 -3.53 -16.48
C ASN A 52 -14.28 -4.35 -17.78
N PRO A 53 -14.30 -5.69 -17.70
CA PRO A 53 -14.77 -6.51 -18.81
C PRO A 53 -16.14 -5.98 -19.26
N ILE A 54 -16.44 -6.10 -20.56
CA ILE A 54 -17.68 -5.59 -21.19
C ILE A 54 -18.95 -6.04 -20.43
N ASP A 55 -18.88 -7.17 -19.72
CA ASP A 55 -19.99 -7.80 -19.00
C ASP A 55 -19.97 -7.60 -17.47
N SER A 56 -19.07 -6.78 -16.91
CA SER A 56 -19.08 -6.51 -15.46
C SER A 56 -19.93 -5.26 -15.13
N PRO A 57 -21.09 -5.42 -14.47
CA PRO A 57 -21.86 -4.28 -13.99
C PRO A 57 -21.16 -3.55 -12.83
N ASN A 58 -20.16 -4.19 -12.21
CA ASN A 58 -19.51 -3.71 -11.00
C ASN A 58 -18.26 -2.90 -11.33
N LYS A 59 -18.13 -1.71 -10.73
CA LYS A 59 -16.94 -0.85 -10.89
C LYS A 59 -15.78 -1.39 -10.06
N SER A 60 -14.68 -1.75 -10.71
CA SER A 60 -13.45 -2.18 -10.03
C SER A 60 -12.40 -1.07 -9.98
N MET A 61 -11.60 -1.06 -8.93
CA MET A 61 -10.45 -0.17 -8.76
C MET A 61 -9.30 -0.92 -8.10
N GLN A 62 -8.09 -0.50 -8.41
CA GLN A 62 -6.88 -1.07 -7.83
C GLN A 62 -6.16 0.03 -7.05
N LEU A 63 -5.76 -0.31 -5.83
CA LEU A 63 -5.09 0.56 -4.88
C LEU A 63 -3.72 -0.03 -4.55
N GLU A 64 -2.66 0.65 -4.99
CA GLU A 64 -1.27 0.27 -4.72
C GLU A 64 -0.73 1.14 -3.57
N HIS A 65 -0.27 0.49 -2.51
CA HIS A 65 0.43 1.10 -1.39
C HIS A 65 1.89 0.69 -1.44
N CYS A 66 2.79 1.66 -1.45
CA CYS A 66 4.22 1.44 -1.36
C CYS A 66 4.72 1.97 -0.03
N LEU A 67 5.20 1.06 0.82
CA LEU A 67 5.75 1.37 2.14
C LEU A 67 7.24 1.08 2.15
N ILE A 68 8.01 2.00 2.72
CA ILE A 68 9.45 1.90 2.91
C ILE A 68 9.70 2.03 4.41
N ASP A 69 10.47 1.10 4.98
CA ASP A 69 10.88 1.20 6.37
C ASP A 69 11.83 2.40 6.51
N PRO A 70 11.54 3.41 7.36
CA PRO A 70 12.42 4.55 7.55
C PRO A 70 13.82 4.16 8.07
N THR A 71 13.95 2.98 8.68
CA THR A 71 15.20 2.43 9.19
C THR A 71 15.93 1.53 8.18
N ASP A 72 15.25 1.09 7.11
CA ASP A 72 15.82 0.31 6.03
C ASP A 72 15.38 0.86 4.66
N LYS A 73 16.26 1.68 4.07
CA LYS A 73 16.06 2.29 2.74
C LYS A 73 16.37 1.34 1.59
N GLU A 74 16.83 0.12 1.89
CA GLU A 74 17.17 -0.91 0.90
C GLU A 74 16.01 -1.89 0.69
N SER A 75 14.91 -1.73 1.42
CA SER A 75 13.74 -2.59 1.33
C SER A 75 12.46 -1.78 1.17
N ARG A 76 11.56 -2.27 0.31
CA ARG A 76 10.18 -1.78 0.26
C ARG A 76 9.19 -2.91 0.08
N VAL A 77 7.96 -2.65 0.48
CA VAL A 77 6.81 -3.50 0.19
C VAL A 77 5.79 -2.73 -0.62
N ARG A 78 5.30 -3.35 -1.70
CA ARG A 78 4.16 -2.85 -2.48
C ARG A 78 2.98 -3.78 -2.29
N ILE A 79 1.94 -3.30 -1.63
CA ILE A 79 0.70 -4.03 -1.42
C ILE A 79 -0.37 -3.45 -2.34
N ILE A 80 -0.94 -4.31 -3.18
CA ILE A 80 -1.97 -3.95 -4.14
C ILE A 80 -3.27 -4.60 -3.70
N GLN A 81 -4.28 -3.79 -3.41
CA GLN A 81 -5.64 -4.22 -3.16
C GLN A 81 -6.50 -3.99 -4.40
N VAL A 82 -7.25 -4.99 -4.84
CA VAL A 82 -8.28 -4.82 -5.86
C VAL A 82 -9.63 -4.75 -5.16
N LEU A 83 -10.33 -3.62 -5.32
CA LEU A 83 -11.63 -3.35 -4.73
C LEU A 83 -12.71 -3.37 -5.81
N GLU A 84 -13.86 -3.94 -5.51
CA GLU A 84 -15.03 -3.95 -6.39
C GLU A 84 -16.22 -3.35 -5.66
N LEU A 85 -16.91 -2.41 -6.30
CA LEU A 85 -18.17 -1.85 -5.83
C LEU A 85 -19.33 -2.79 -6.20
N GLN A 86 -19.93 -3.41 -5.19
CA GLN A 86 -21.11 -4.28 -5.31
C GLN A 86 -22.23 -3.72 -4.44
N GLU A 87 -23.41 -3.48 -5.02
CA GLU A 87 -24.60 -3.06 -4.24
C GLU A 87 -24.33 -1.87 -3.30
N SER A 88 -23.56 -0.88 -3.78
CA SER A 88 -23.11 0.29 -3.02
C SER A 88 -22.11 0.02 -1.89
N GLU A 89 -21.51 -1.16 -1.84
CA GLU A 89 -20.46 -1.52 -0.89
C GLU A 89 -19.14 -1.87 -1.60
N LEU A 90 -18.04 -1.28 -1.13
CA LEU A 90 -16.71 -1.69 -1.58
C LEU A 90 -16.35 -3.03 -0.93
N LYS A 91 -15.94 -3.99 -1.74
CA LYS A 91 -15.45 -5.29 -1.30
C LYS A 91 -14.05 -5.56 -1.82
N LEU A 92 -13.20 -6.13 -0.99
CA LEU A 92 -11.86 -6.56 -1.37
C LEU A 92 -11.94 -7.86 -2.18
N LYS A 93 -11.35 -7.87 -3.37
CA LYS A 93 -11.32 -9.03 -4.27
C LYS A 93 -10.01 -9.81 -4.20
N SER A 94 -8.90 -9.10 -4.18
CA SER A 94 -7.59 -9.73 -4.14
C SER A 94 -6.55 -8.79 -3.53
N ILE A 95 -5.49 -9.41 -3.03
CA ILE A 95 -4.29 -8.75 -2.53
C ILE A 95 -3.11 -9.30 -3.33
N THR A 96 -2.22 -8.43 -3.80
CA THR A 96 -0.93 -8.82 -4.36
C THR A 96 0.17 -8.11 -3.59
N VAL A 97 1.22 -8.83 -3.19
CA VAL A 97 2.33 -8.29 -2.42
C VAL A 97 3.62 -8.43 -3.23
N PHE A 98 4.37 -7.34 -3.36
CA PHE A 98 5.76 -7.35 -3.83
C PHE A 98 6.65 -6.96 -2.67
N VAL A 99 7.65 -7.79 -2.38
CA VAL A 99 8.73 -7.48 -1.45
C VAL A 99 9.98 -7.26 -2.29
N GLU A 100 10.57 -6.07 -2.21
CA GLU A 100 11.62 -5.63 -3.12
C GLU A 100 12.81 -5.13 -2.31
N GLN A 101 14.01 -5.60 -2.67
CA GLN A 101 15.27 -5.31 -1.99
C GLN A 101 16.36 -4.87 -2.98
N TRP A 102 17.26 -3.99 -2.53
CA TRP A 102 18.41 -3.50 -3.29
C TRP A 102 19.73 -3.72 -2.55
N TYR A 103 20.85 -3.75 -3.28
CA TYR A 103 22.20 -3.81 -2.71
C TYR A 103 22.73 -2.46 -2.19
N GLY A 104 21.92 -1.41 -2.28
CA GLY A 104 22.25 -0.05 -1.88
C GLY A 104 21.08 0.90 -2.14
N PRO A 105 21.28 2.22 -2.08
CA PRO A 105 20.21 3.18 -2.31
C PRO A 105 19.50 2.96 -3.65
N PHE A 106 18.18 3.15 -3.69
CA PHE A 106 17.40 3.02 -4.92
C PHE A 106 17.88 4.01 -6.00
N ARG A 107 18.61 3.50 -7.01
CA ARG A 107 19.10 4.26 -8.17
C ARG A 107 18.21 4.02 -9.38
N ASN A 108 16.92 4.33 -9.30
CA ASN A 108 15.94 4.10 -10.39
C ASN A 108 15.87 2.65 -10.93
N GLY A 109 16.34 1.67 -10.16
CA GLY A 109 16.45 0.28 -10.60
C GLY A 109 17.68 -0.05 -11.45
N ASP A 110 18.70 0.83 -11.49
CA ASP A 110 19.97 0.61 -12.20
C ASP A 110 20.75 -0.59 -11.67
N GLN A 111 20.60 -0.90 -10.38
CA GLN A 111 21.15 -2.09 -9.75
C GLN A 111 20.07 -2.71 -8.84
N LEU A 112 19.85 -4.02 -8.97
CA LEU A 112 19.03 -4.80 -8.05
C LEU A 112 19.91 -5.67 -7.17
N GLY A 113 19.36 -6.05 -6.01
CA GLY A 113 19.84 -7.12 -5.16
C GLY A 113 19.91 -8.49 -5.88
N GLY A 114 20.85 -8.68 -6.79
CA GLY A 114 21.16 -9.97 -7.41
C GLY A 114 21.83 -10.95 -6.46
N CYS A 115 21.01 -11.72 -5.74
CA CYS A 115 21.35 -12.96 -5.00
C CYS A 115 21.48 -12.95 -3.47
N ALA A 116 20.94 -11.96 -2.77
CA ALA A 116 20.72 -12.06 -1.33
C ALA A 116 19.31 -11.58 -1.00
N ILE A 117 18.33 -12.47 -1.10
CA ILE A 117 17.13 -12.28 -0.31
C ILE A 117 17.62 -12.38 1.13
N ARG A 118 17.81 -11.26 1.84
CA ARG A 118 18.00 -11.31 3.30
C ARG A 118 16.80 -12.02 3.95
N ASP A 119 15.67 -11.97 3.26
CA ASP A 119 14.41 -12.54 3.67
C ASP A 119 14.11 -13.89 3.02
N SER A 120 13.34 -14.70 3.72
CA SER A 120 12.72 -15.90 3.16
C SER A 120 11.70 -15.56 2.07
N ALA A 121 11.39 -16.53 1.19
CA ALA A 121 10.26 -16.40 0.28
C ALA A 121 8.98 -15.99 1.04
N PHE A 122 8.14 -15.13 0.44
CA PHE A 122 6.97 -14.56 1.11
C PHE A 122 6.11 -15.60 1.84
N ALA A 123 5.70 -16.66 1.13
CA ALA A 123 4.87 -17.74 1.67
C ALA A 123 5.62 -18.73 2.58
N ALA A 124 6.93 -18.57 2.77
CA ALA A 124 7.72 -19.39 3.68
C ALA A 124 7.69 -18.90 5.13
N THR A 125 7.10 -17.73 5.40
CA THR A 125 6.84 -17.27 6.78
C THR A 125 5.39 -17.43 7.17
N GLN A 126 5.17 -17.63 8.46
CA GLN A 126 3.83 -17.65 9.00
C GLN A 126 3.16 -16.28 8.84
N PRO A 127 1.84 -16.25 8.58
CA PRO A 127 1.06 -15.04 8.71
C PRO A 127 1.25 -14.38 10.08
N LEU A 128 1.18 -13.05 10.09
CA LEU A 128 1.23 -12.25 11.33
C LEU A 128 0.13 -12.70 12.31
N ARG A 129 0.39 -12.64 13.62
CA ARG A 129 -0.65 -12.94 14.62
C ARG A 129 -1.51 -11.71 14.86
N ALA A 130 -2.83 -11.89 14.96
CA ALA A 130 -3.77 -10.79 15.20
C ALA A 130 -3.40 -9.96 16.44
N SER A 131 -3.02 -10.61 17.54
CA SER A 131 -2.63 -9.98 18.80
C SER A 131 -1.42 -9.04 18.72
N GLN A 132 -0.65 -9.10 17.64
CA GLN A 132 0.48 -8.19 17.40
C GLN A 132 0.02 -6.87 16.74
N VAL A 133 -1.22 -6.80 16.26
CA VAL A 133 -1.75 -5.69 15.45
C VAL A 133 -3.05 -5.14 16.03
N SER A 134 -3.91 -5.98 16.60
CA SER A 134 -5.17 -5.55 17.18
C SER A 134 -4.95 -4.62 18.38
N GLY A 135 -5.94 -3.77 18.64
CA GLY A 135 -5.90 -2.77 19.71
C GLY A 135 -5.63 -1.35 19.22
N VAL A 136 -5.06 -0.54 20.10
CA VAL A 136 -4.96 0.91 19.94
C VAL A 136 -3.56 1.33 19.53
N TRP A 137 -3.48 2.08 18.44
CA TRP A 137 -2.24 2.62 17.90
C TRP A 137 -2.33 4.13 17.79
N GLN A 138 -1.19 4.80 17.92
CA GLN A 138 -1.08 6.24 17.76
C GLN A 138 0.20 6.56 17.02
N GLY A 139 0.14 7.55 16.14
CA GLY A 139 1.29 7.90 15.31
C GLY A 139 1.15 9.23 14.60
N LEU A 140 2.22 9.61 13.91
CA LEU A 140 2.24 10.76 13.02
C LEU A 140 1.79 10.31 11.63
N ALA A 141 0.72 10.93 11.14
CA ALA A 141 0.12 10.64 9.84
C ALA A 141 0.24 11.85 8.92
N ALA A 142 0.88 11.68 7.77
CA ALA A 142 0.87 12.62 6.66
C ALA A 142 -0.34 12.33 5.77
N VAL A 143 -1.06 13.38 5.33
CA VAL A 143 -2.40 13.26 4.75
C VAL A 143 -2.55 14.08 3.47
N ALA A 144 -3.28 13.56 2.50
CA ALA A 144 -3.75 14.29 1.32
C ALA A 144 -5.26 14.07 1.13
N GLY A 145 -6.00 15.17 0.96
CA GLY A 145 -7.45 15.16 0.70
C GLY A 145 -7.76 15.24 -0.79
N PHE A 146 -8.77 14.50 -1.26
CA PHE A 146 -9.16 14.39 -2.67
C PHE A 146 -10.60 14.83 -2.96
N ASN A 147 -11.39 15.14 -1.93
CA ASN A 147 -12.79 15.58 -2.04
C ASN A 147 -12.97 16.93 -2.76
N THR A 148 -11.97 17.80 -2.77
CA THR A 148 -12.04 19.17 -3.35
C THR A 148 -10.87 19.50 -4.29
N CYS A 149 -9.99 18.54 -4.58
CA CYS A 149 -8.77 18.81 -5.31
C CYS A 149 -8.97 18.67 -6.83
N GLN A 150 -8.57 19.71 -7.56
CA GLN A 150 -8.47 19.66 -9.03
C GLN A 150 -7.29 18.80 -9.48
N THR A 151 -6.27 18.64 -8.63
CA THR A 151 -5.07 17.86 -8.89
C THR A 151 -5.17 16.46 -8.30
N MET A 152 -4.92 15.47 -9.16
CA MET A 152 -4.90 14.06 -8.76
C MET A 152 -3.54 13.56 -8.29
N ILE A 153 -2.52 14.40 -8.36
CA ILE A 153 -1.17 14.13 -7.84
C ILE A 153 -0.96 15.09 -6.67
N GLN A 154 -0.69 14.54 -5.49
CA GLN A 154 -0.47 15.33 -4.28
C GLN A 154 0.74 14.82 -3.51
N GLN A 155 1.52 15.75 -2.97
CA GLN A 155 2.43 15.41 -1.89
C GLN A 155 1.63 15.33 -0.60
N LEU A 156 1.87 14.29 0.22
CA LEU A 156 1.26 14.19 1.55
C LEU A 156 1.72 15.38 2.39
N GLY A 157 0.76 16.04 3.05
CA GLY A 157 0.99 17.26 3.81
C GLY A 157 1.63 17.01 5.18
N ASP A 158 1.54 18.01 6.05
CA ASP A 158 2.13 17.97 7.38
C ASP A 158 1.60 16.82 8.23
N GLU A 159 2.51 16.23 8.99
CA GLU A 159 2.21 15.13 9.88
C GLU A 159 1.36 15.60 11.07
N ARG A 160 0.29 14.86 11.34
CA ARG A 160 -0.58 15.10 12.49
C ARG A 160 -0.75 13.82 13.29
N VAL A 161 -0.87 13.98 14.60
CA VAL A 161 -1.15 12.85 15.49
C VAL A 161 -2.51 12.25 15.13
N ARG A 162 -2.53 10.96 14.84
CA ARG A 162 -3.75 10.20 14.60
C ARG A 162 -3.76 8.92 15.42
N LYS A 163 -4.97 8.55 15.85
CA LYS A 163 -5.25 7.31 16.56
C LYS A 163 -5.88 6.31 15.60
N SER A 164 -5.48 5.07 15.71
CA SER A 164 -5.99 3.94 14.94
C SER A 164 -6.46 2.85 15.91
N ILE A 165 -7.64 2.31 15.65
CA ILE A 165 -8.18 1.16 16.37
C ILE A 165 -8.34 0.04 15.35
N ARG A 166 -7.81 -1.14 15.69
CA ARG A 166 -7.83 -2.34 14.85
C ARG A 166 -8.49 -3.48 15.61
N ASP A 167 -9.54 -4.01 15.02
CA ASP A 167 -10.23 -5.19 15.53
C ASP A 167 -9.76 -6.41 14.74
N GLU A 168 -9.58 -7.53 15.45
CA GLU A 168 -9.09 -8.77 14.84
C GLU A 168 -9.98 -9.27 13.70
N ALA A 169 -11.29 -9.05 13.80
CA ALA A 169 -12.27 -9.48 12.79
C ALA A 169 -12.09 -8.78 11.43
N ASP A 170 -11.48 -7.59 11.40
CA ASP A 170 -11.30 -6.79 10.18
C ASP A 170 -9.94 -7.04 9.51
N LEU A 171 -9.05 -7.81 10.16
CA LEU A 171 -7.68 -8.00 9.71
C LEU A 171 -7.54 -9.21 8.79
N ILE A 172 -6.91 -8.96 7.64
CA ILE A 172 -6.34 -10.00 6.79
C ILE A 172 -4.84 -10.03 7.08
N LEU A 173 -4.43 -11.07 7.80
CA LEU A 173 -3.07 -11.25 8.26
C LEU A 173 -2.24 -11.93 7.19
N LEU A 174 -1.08 -11.36 6.88
CA LEU A 174 -0.22 -11.80 5.80
C LEU A 174 1.17 -12.20 6.34
N PRO A 175 1.92 -13.03 5.60
CA PRO A 175 3.34 -13.27 5.87
C PRO A 175 4.17 -11.97 5.86
N MET A 176 5.44 -12.08 6.26
CA MET A 176 6.39 -10.94 6.27
C MET A 176 5.93 -9.73 7.11
N GLN A 177 5.22 -10.00 8.21
CA GLN A 177 4.74 -8.96 9.14
C GLN A 177 3.78 -7.93 8.50
N LEU A 178 3.05 -8.34 7.46
CA LEU A 178 2.10 -7.48 6.78
C LEU A 178 0.66 -7.76 7.20
N TRP A 179 -0.20 -6.77 7.06
CA TRP A 179 -1.65 -6.95 7.12
C TRP A 179 -2.37 -6.02 6.14
N CYS A 180 -3.62 -6.39 5.88
CA CYS A 180 -4.59 -5.58 5.16
C CYS A 180 -5.88 -5.52 5.99
N SER A 181 -6.69 -4.49 5.78
CA SER A 181 -8.06 -4.45 6.26
C SER A 181 -8.92 -3.59 5.34
N LEU A 182 -10.21 -3.87 5.35
CA LEU A 182 -11.24 -3.10 4.69
C LEU A 182 -12.39 -2.96 5.68
N LYS A 183 -12.59 -1.76 6.22
CA LYS A 183 -13.62 -1.53 7.23
C LYS A 183 -14.58 -0.44 6.82
N ARG A 184 -15.84 -0.59 7.22
CA ARG A 184 -16.81 0.50 7.18
C ARG A 184 -16.53 1.42 8.37
N VAL A 185 -16.43 2.71 8.11
CA VAL A 185 -16.29 3.73 9.15
C VAL A 185 -17.57 4.56 9.23
N GLU A 186 -17.59 5.55 10.11
CA GLU A 186 -18.72 6.47 10.28
C GLU A 186 -19.15 7.09 8.93
N ASP A 187 -20.40 7.54 8.84
CA ASP A 187 -20.98 8.14 7.62
C ASP A 187 -21.03 7.25 6.37
N LYS A 188 -21.04 5.91 6.56
CA LYS A 188 -21.03 4.90 5.47
C LYS A 188 -19.79 4.99 4.58
N GLU A 189 -18.71 5.56 5.10
CA GLU A 189 -17.43 5.57 4.42
C GLU A 189 -16.73 4.21 4.54
N THR A 190 -15.78 3.96 3.64
CA THR A 190 -14.97 2.75 3.68
C THR A 190 -13.50 3.11 3.80
N CYS A 191 -12.82 2.55 4.79
CA CYS A 191 -11.39 2.70 5.00
C CYS A 191 -10.68 1.42 4.56
N CYS A 192 -9.86 1.54 3.52
CA CYS A 192 -8.87 0.53 3.16
C CYS A 192 -7.59 0.83 3.91
N GLU A 193 -6.98 -0.17 4.53
CA GLU A 193 -5.72 -0.01 5.22
C GLU A 193 -4.79 -1.17 4.91
N VAL A 194 -3.51 -0.86 4.79
CA VAL A 194 -2.42 -1.84 4.82
C VAL A 194 -1.39 -1.40 5.85
N GLY A 195 -0.62 -2.34 6.36
CA GLY A 195 0.50 -2.01 7.21
C GLY A 195 1.59 -3.06 7.23
N TRP A 196 2.73 -2.61 7.75
CA TRP A 196 3.95 -3.39 7.92
C TRP A 196 4.49 -3.18 9.33
N LEU A 197 4.62 -4.27 10.08
CA LEU A 197 5.07 -4.26 11.47
C LEU A 197 6.60 -4.34 11.46
N LEU A 198 7.24 -3.32 12.02
CA LEU A 198 8.70 -3.12 12.03
C LEU A 198 9.33 -3.58 13.37
N GLY A 199 8.58 -4.36 14.15
CA GLY A 199 8.95 -4.82 15.49
C GLY A 199 8.79 -3.77 16.60
N LYS A 200 8.86 -4.23 17.86
CA LYS A 200 8.75 -3.41 19.08
C LYS A 200 7.44 -2.59 19.16
N GLY A 201 6.35 -3.13 18.62
CA GLY A 201 5.07 -2.41 18.56
C GLY A 201 5.12 -1.16 17.67
N ARG A 202 5.97 -1.14 16.63
CA ARG A 202 6.02 -0.07 15.63
C ARG A 202 5.52 -0.56 14.28
N ALA A 203 4.81 0.30 13.58
CA ALA A 203 4.23 0.01 12.28
C ALA A 203 4.40 1.20 11.34
N ILE A 204 4.53 0.93 10.04
CA ILE A 204 4.18 1.89 9.00
C ILE A 204 2.86 1.44 8.38
N THR A 205 1.93 2.37 8.21
CA THR A 205 0.61 2.10 7.66
C THR A 205 0.26 3.05 6.54
N SER A 206 -0.60 2.60 5.65
CA SER A 206 -1.22 3.43 4.65
C SER A 206 -2.72 3.18 4.63
N LYS A 207 -3.48 4.28 4.60
CA LYS A 207 -4.95 4.27 4.62
C LYS A 207 -5.52 5.04 3.44
N CYS A 208 -6.64 4.58 2.93
CA CYS A 208 -7.44 5.27 1.94
C CYS A 208 -8.89 5.25 2.36
N THR A 209 -9.46 6.44 2.49
CA THR A 209 -10.85 6.63 2.87
C THR A 209 -11.67 6.96 1.62
N PHE A 210 -12.74 6.19 1.42
CA PHE A 210 -13.68 6.34 0.33
C PHE A 210 -15.04 6.77 0.86
N SER A 211 -15.72 7.64 0.11
CA SER A 211 -17.12 7.98 0.36
C SER A 211 -18.03 6.77 0.19
N SER A 212 -19.30 6.92 0.58
CA SER A 212 -20.36 5.94 0.32
C SER A 212 -20.62 5.67 -1.18
N THR A 213 -20.14 6.55 -2.06
CA THR A 213 -20.19 6.41 -3.54
C THR A 213 -18.89 5.87 -4.13
N ALA A 214 -18.00 5.35 -3.28
CA ALA A 214 -16.68 4.83 -3.67
C ALA A 214 -15.79 5.87 -4.38
N GLU A 215 -15.89 7.13 -3.95
CA GLU A 215 -14.98 8.19 -4.38
C GLU A 215 -13.91 8.42 -3.32
N LEU A 216 -12.65 8.52 -3.75
CA LEU A 216 -11.53 8.72 -2.84
C LEU A 216 -11.65 10.09 -2.17
N LYS A 217 -11.65 10.09 -0.83
CA LYS A 217 -11.68 11.30 -0.01
C LYS A 217 -10.31 11.65 0.55
N GLU A 218 -9.57 10.65 1.00
CA GLU A 218 -8.34 10.88 1.75
C GLU A 218 -7.35 9.74 1.55
N ILE A 219 -6.07 10.08 1.45
CA ILE A 219 -4.96 9.16 1.61
C ILE A 219 -4.14 9.59 2.81
N ALA A 220 -3.76 8.63 3.66
CA ALA A 220 -2.86 8.85 4.77
C ALA A 220 -1.73 7.80 4.79
N ILE A 221 -0.53 8.22 5.17
CA ILE A 221 0.58 7.32 5.52
C ILE A 221 1.04 7.71 6.92
N ALA A 222 1.21 6.73 7.80
CA ALA A 222 1.55 6.98 9.19
C ALA A 222 2.65 6.05 9.70
N SER A 223 3.51 6.59 10.56
CA SER A 223 4.35 5.80 11.45
C SER A 223 3.68 5.75 12.82
N GLU A 224 3.34 4.55 13.27
CA GLU A 224 2.53 4.33 14.46
C GLU A 224 3.26 3.45 15.48
N THR A 225 2.93 3.69 16.75
CA THR A 225 3.30 2.85 17.90
C THR A 225 2.06 2.29 18.56
N ALA A 226 2.12 1.03 18.98
CA ALA A 226 1.10 0.41 19.81
C ALA A 226 1.07 1.14 21.16
N THR A 227 -0.14 1.45 21.62
CA THR A 227 -0.36 2.07 22.92
C THR A 227 -0.31 0.96 23.97
N PRO A 228 0.48 1.07 25.04
CA PRO A 228 0.43 0.11 26.14
C PRO A 228 -0.99 0.04 26.69
N VAL A 229 -1.50 -1.18 26.87
CA VAL A 229 -2.77 -1.45 27.57
C VAL A 229 -2.50 -1.50 29.07
#